data_AF-A0A1G0LAN8-F1
#
_entry.id   AF-A0A1G0LAN8-F1
#
_cell.length_a   1.000
_cell.length_b   1.000
_cell.length_c   1.000
_cell.angle_alpha   90.00
_cell.angle_beta   90.00
_cell.angle_gamma   90.00
#
_symmetry.space_group_name_H-M   'P 1'
#
loop_
_entity.id
_entity.type
_entity.pdbx_description
1 polymer ?
#
loop_
_entity_poly.entity_id
_entity_poly.type
_entity_poly.pdbx_seq_one_letter_code
_entity_poly.pdbx_strand_id
1 'polypeptide(L)'
;MARERAEIVASLVTKGFDLQKKGRDHDFYFFRHPDLTQAVFTKVSRGTEYQTIGDQLLAKMSRQLKLTRAQFDQLVDCPMRKPEYVGVLASQGVLRKPKPQS
;
A
#
# COMPACT_ATOMS: atom_id res chain seq x y z
N MET A 1 3.83 -11.35 -12.23
CA MET A 1 2.59 -11.04 -12.99
C MET A 1 2.44 -9.54 -13.02
N ALA A 2 2.25 -8.97 -14.21
CA ALA A 2 1.97 -7.54 -14.32
C ALA A 2 0.54 -7.24 -13.84
N ARG A 3 0.32 -6.06 -13.27
CA ARG A 3 -0.95 -5.64 -12.69
C ARG A 3 -1.40 -4.32 -13.28
N GLU A 4 -2.70 -4.15 -13.47
CA GLU A 4 -3.20 -2.86 -13.92
C GLU A 4 -3.13 -1.85 -12.80
N ARG A 5 -2.72 -0.63 -13.14
CA ARG A 5 -2.68 0.49 -12.19
C ARG A 5 -4.03 0.70 -11.51
N ALA A 6 -5.13 0.56 -12.27
CA ALA A 6 -6.47 0.74 -11.77
C ALA A 6 -6.81 -0.26 -10.63
N GLU A 7 -6.43 -1.52 -10.78
CA GLU A 7 -6.63 -2.56 -9.76
C GLU A 7 -5.86 -2.23 -8.48
N ILE A 8 -4.60 -1.81 -8.62
CA ILE A 8 -3.75 -1.43 -7.48
C ILE A 8 -4.36 -0.23 -6.75
N VAL A 9 -4.77 0.81 -7.48
CA VAL A 9 -5.38 2.02 -6.89
C VAL A 9 -6.69 1.68 -6.20
N ALA A 10 -7.56 0.89 -6.83
CA ALA A 10 -8.84 0.47 -6.25
C ALA A 10 -8.63 -0.32 -4.95
N SER A 11 -7.65 -1.23 -4.93
CA SER A 11 -7.30 -1.97 -3.72
C SER A 11 -6.79 -1.04 -2.63
N LEU A 12 -5.83 -0.17 -2.93
CA LEU A 12 -5.29 0.82 -1.97
C LEU A 12 -6.41 1.63 -1.31
N VAL A 13 -7.30 2.23 -2.11
CA VAL A 13 -8.42 3.03 -1.58
C VAL A 13 -9.31 2.18 -0.67
N THR A 14 -9.64 0.95 -1.08
CA THR A 14 -10.46 0.02 -0.30
C THR A 14 -9.82 -0.35 1.05
N LYS A 15 -8.49 -0.44 1.12
CA LYS A 15 -7.77 -0.75 2.38
C LYS A 15 -7.59 0.47 3.29
N GLY A 16 -7.99 1.67 2.86
CA GLY A 16 -7.89 2.90 3.63
C GLY A 16 -6.65 3.74 3.32
N PHE A 17 -6.13 3.65 2.10
CA PHE A 17 -5.18 4.62 1.59
C PHE A 17 -5.92 5.82 0.98
N ASP A 18 -5.51 7.02 1.37
CA ASP A 18 -6.05 8.26 0.83
C ASP A 18 -5.08 8.89 -0.15
N LEU A 19 -5.61 9.39 -1.27
CA LEU A 19 -4.87 10.19 -2.22
C LEU A 19 -4.58 11.58 -1.63
N GLN A 20 -3.36 11.79 -1.14
CA GLN A 20 -2.97 13.06 -0.50
C GLN A 20 -2.45 14.09 -1.49
N LYS A 21 -1.75 13.63 -2.54
CA LYS A 21 -1.09 14.52 -3.49
C LYS A 21 -1.31 14.02 -4.91
N LYS A 22 -2.00 14.84 -5.70
CA LYS A 22 -2.06 14.73 -7.15
C LYS A 22 -0.95 15.58 -7.74
N GLY A 23 0.14 14.96 -8.18
CA GLY A 23 1.19 15.61 -8.97
C GLY A 23 0.90 15.48 -10.46
N ARG A 24 1.57 16.27 -11.33
CA ARG A 24 1.37 16.25 -12.79
C ARG A 24 1.61 14.87 -13.42
N ASP A 25 2.56 14.12 -12.88
CA ASP A 25 2.96 12.81 -13.42
C ASP A 25 2.74 11.65 -12.42
N HIS A 26 2.46 11.96 -11.16
CA HIS A 26 2.43 10.97 -10.08
C HIS A 26 1.41 11.30 -9.00
N ASP A 27 0.74 10.25 -8.52
CA ASP A 27 -0.18 10.28 -7.41
C ASP A 27 0.45 9.63 -6.18
N PHE A 28 0.20 10.19 -4.99
CA PHE A 28 0.71 9.67 -3.74
C PHE A 28 -0.44 9.23 -2.83
N TYR A 29 -0.45 7.94 -2.51
CA TYR A 29 -1.45 7.30 -1.65
C TYR A 29 -0.84 7.04 -0.29
N PHE A 30 -1.42 7.61 0.76
CA PHE A 30 -0.94 7.48 2.14
C PHE A 30 -1.92 6.63 2.95
N PHE A 31 -1.39 5.67 3.70
CA PHE A 31 -2.16 4.95 4.70
C PHE A 31 -2.30 5.81 5.95
N ARG A 32 -3.53 6.04 6.39
CA ARG A 32 -3.82 6.78 7.62
C ARG A 32 -4.25 5.83 8.73
N HIS A 33 -3.47 5.80 9.80
CA HIS A 33 -3.81 5.08 11.02
C HIS A 33 -3.17 5.81 12.22
N PRO A 34 -3.90 6.02 13.32
CA PRO A 34 -3.46 6.86 14.45
C PRO A 34 -2.18 6.31 15.12
N ASP A 35 -2.03 5.00 15.16
CA ASP A 35 -0.88 4.34 15.79
C ASP A 35 0.36 4.20 14.87
N LEU A 36 0.37 4.83 13.69
CA LEU A 36 1.53 4.79 12.80
C LEU A 36 2.70 5.53 13.43
N THR A 37 3.83 4.85 13.56
CA THR A 37 5.10 5.48 13.96
C THR A 37 5.83 6.09 12.77
N GLN A 38 5.50 5.64 11.55
CA GLN A 38 6.11 6.09 10.30
C GLN A 38 5.04 6.27 9.22
N ALA A 39 5.22 7.25 8.34
CA ALA A 39 4.34 7.43 7.19
C ALA A 39 4.49 6.26 6.22
N VAL A 40 3.39 5.58 5.92
CA VAL A 40 3.34 4.51 4.91
C VAL A 40 2.61 5.03 3.69
N PHE A 41 3.31 5.09 2.57
CA PHE A 41 2.75 5.62 1.33
C PHE A 41 3.38 4.97 0.11
N THR A 42 2.66 4.99 -1.01
CA THR A 42 3.20 4.58 -2.31
C THR A 42 2.95 5.64 -3.36
N LYS A 43 3.84 5.66 -4.36
CA LYS A 43 3.82 6.61 -5.48
C LYS A 43 3.41 5.85 -6.74
N VAL A 44 2.33 6.30 -7.37
CA VAL A 44 1.77 5.68 -8.57
C VAL A 44 1.92 6.65 -9.74
N SER A 45 2.55 6.21 -10.83
CA SER A 45 2.74 7.03 -12.03
C SER A 45 1.45 7.11 -12.86
N ARG A 46 1.15 8.30 -13.40
CA ARG A 46 -0.01 8.57 -14.27
C ARG A 46 0.27 8.38 -15.76
N GLY A 47 1.54 8.27 -16.15
CA GLY A 47 1.96 8.04 -17.54
C GLY A 47 1.27 6.82 -18.16
N THR A 48 0.98 6.91 -19.45
CA THR A 48 0.29 5.86 -20.23
C THR A 48 1.09 4.57 -20.31
N GLU A 49 2.42 4.66 -20.29
CA GLU A 49 3.37 3.53 -20.21
C GLU A 49 3.26 2.72 -18.90
N TYR A 50 2.71 3.32 -17.84
CA TYR A 50 2.52 2.70 -16.53
C TYR A 50 1.07 2.32 -16.26
N GLN A 51 0.26 2.14 -17.31
CA GLN A 51 -1.06 1.51 -17.18
C GLN A 51 -0.93 0.08 -16.66
N THR A 52 0.06 -0.65 -17.16
CA THR A 52 0.39 -2.01 -16.73
C THR A 52 1.72 -1.98 -15.99
N ILE A 53 1.68 -2.25 -14.69
CA ILE A 53 2.84 -2.18 -13.82
C ILE A 53 3.51 -3.55 -13.79
N GLY A 54 4.76 -3.62 -14.28
CA GLY A 54 5.57 -4.84 -14.28
C GLY A 54 6.16 -5.18 -12.91
N ASP A 55 6.65 -6.41 -12.76
CA ASP A 55 7.11 -7.00 -11.49
C ASP A 55 8.17 -6.16 -10.75
N GLN A 56 9.08 -5.49 -11.46
CA GLN A 56 10.11 -4.65 -10.83
C GLN A 56 9.48 -3.45 -10.08
N LEU A 57 8.48 -2.80 -10.67
CA LEU A 57 7.85 -1.65 -10.06
C LEU A 57 6.90 -2.09 -8.94
N LEU A 58 6.23 -3.23 -9.09
CA LEU A 58 5.44 -3.85 -8.02
C LEU A 58 6.30 -4.21 -6.80
N ALA A 59 7.51 -4.74 -7.01
CA ALA A 59 8.45 -5.02 -5.92
C ALA A 59 8.92 -3.74 -5.20
N LYS A 60 9.04 -2.62 -5.92
CA LYS A 60 9.32 -1.32 -5.29
C LYS A 60 8.13 -0.83 -4.47
N MET A 61 6.91 -0.95 -5.01
CA MET A 61 5.69 -0.57 -4.30
C MET A 61 5.47 -1.41 -3.04
N SER A 62 5.69 -2.73 -3.09
CA SER A 62 5.54 -3.60 -1.92
C SER A 62 6.45 -3.15 -0.77
N ARG A 63 7.72 -2.83 -1.06
CA ARG A 63 8.68 -2.33 -0.07
C ARG A 63 8.25 -0.99 0.54
N GLN A 64 7.71 -0.07 -0.28
CA GLN A 64 7.18 1.21 0.21
C GLN A 64 6.01 1.00 1.17
N LEU A 65 5.15 0.00 0.90
CA LEU A 65 4.02 -0.38 1.72
C LEU A 65 4.37 -1.30 2.89
N LYS A 66 5.66 -1.61 3.09
CA LYS A 66 6.16 -2.51 4.14
C LYS A 66 5.59 -3.93 4.00
N LEU A 67 5.36 -4.36 2.76
CA LEU A 67 4.87 -5.67 2.39
C LEU A 67 5.93 -6.46 1.60
N THR A 68 5.89 -7.78 1.78
CA THR A 68 6.56 -8.70 0.85
C THR A 68 5.84 -8.70 -0.50
N ARG A 69 6.49 -9.23 -1.55
CA ARG A 69 5.88 -9.35 -2.89
C ARG A 69 4.57 -10.16 -2.84
N ALA A 70 4.60 -11.29 -2.13
CA ALA A 70 3.43 -12.15 -1.96
C ALA A 70 2.28 -11.45 -1.22
N GLN A 71 2.58 -10.72 -0.13
CA GLN A 71 1.57 -9.94 0.59
C GLN A 71 1.01 -8.79 -0.25
N PHE A 72 1.83 -8.18 -1.12
CA PHE A 72 1.35 -7.15 -2.03
C PHE A 72 0.40 -7.74 -3.08
N ASP A 73 0.70 -8.92 -3.62
CA ASP A 73 -0.24 -9.61 -4.51
C ASP A 73 -1.53 -9.94 -3.76
N GLN A 74 -1.48 -10.42 -2.51
CA GLN A 74 -2.68 -10.59 -1.67
C GLN A 74 -3.44 -9.29 -1.37
N LEU A 75 -2.74 -8.15 -1.35
CA LEU A 75 -3.39 -6.85 -1.21
C LEU A 75 -4.16 -6.52 -2.51
N VAL A 76 -3.55 -6.70 -3.67
CA VAL A 76 -4.15 -6.38 -4.98
C VAL A 76 -5.23 -7.38 -5.38
N ASP A 77 -4.97 -8.69 -5.30
CA ASP A 77 -5.91 -9.79 -5.61
C ASP A 77 -7.04 -9.92 -4.55
N CYS A 78 -7.04 -9.05 -3.54
CA CYS A 78 -8.14 -8.78 -2.63
C CYS A 78 -8.46 -9.76 -1.47
N PRO A 79 -7.71 -10.84 -1.12
CA PRO A 79 -7.99 -11.52 0.15
C PRO A 79 -7.64 -10.66 1.37
N MET A 80 -6.63 -9.79 1.30
CA MET A 80 -6.12 -9.10 2.48
C MET A 80 -6.99 -7.92 2.90
N ARG A 81 -7.66 -7.97 4.05
CA ARG A 81 -8.47 -6.86 4.58
C ARG A 81 -7.62 -5.81 5.30
N LYS A 82 -8.17 -4.60 5.52
CA LYS A 82 -7.54 -3.54 6.32
C LYS A 82 -6.96 -4.04 7.67
N PRO A 83 -7.67 -4.80 8.52
CA PRO A 83 -7.12 -5.30 9.79
C PRO A 83 -5.92 -6.24 9.60
N GLU A 84 -5.90 -7.05 8.54
CA GLU A 84 -4.75 -7.92 8.24
C GLU A 84 -3.53 -7.09 7.85
N TYR A 85 -3.73 -6.05 7.03
CA TYR A 85 -2.68 -5.12 6.68
C TYR A 85 -2.10 -4.40 7.92
N VAL A 86 -2.97 -3.95 8.82
CA VAL A 86 -2.58 -3.38 10.12
C VAL A 86 -1.78 -4.40 10.95
N GLY A 87 -2.18 -5.67 10.98
CA GLY A 87 -1.43 -6.73 11.66
C GLY A 87 -0.01 -6.94 11.10
N VAL A 88 0.14 -6.84 9.77
CA VAL A 88 1.47 -6.87 9.12
C VAL A 88 2.31 -5.67 9.55
N LEU A 89 1.75 -4.46 9.49
CA LEU A 89 2.45 -3.24 9.89
C LEU A 89 2.87 -3.27 11.38
N ALA A 90 2.04 -3.84 12.26
CA ALA A 90 2.36 -4.02 13.68
C ALA A 90 3.48 -5.05 13.89
N SER A 91 3.47 -6.15 13.13
CA SER A 91 4.55 -7.15 13.17
C SER A 91 5.88 -6.60 12.66
N GLN A 92 5.83 -5.66 11.71
CA GLN A 92 7.01 -4.96 11.17
C GLN A 92 7.49 -3.79 12.05
N GLY A 93 6.80 -3.48 13.16
CA GLY A 93 7.14 -2.37 14.06
C GLY A 93 6.80 -0.97 13.53
N VAL A 94 6.01 -0.89 12.45
CA VAL A 94 5.58 0.35 11.79
C VAL A 94 4.32 0.93 12.45
N LEU A 95 3.55 0.07 13.11
CA LEU A 95 2.51 0.47 14.05
C LEU A 95 3.00 0.26 15.47
N ARG A 96 2.72 1.24 16.32
CA ARG A 96 2.85 1.07 17.75
C ARG A 96 1.87 -0.01 18.17
N LYS A 97 2.36 -1.11 18.76
CA LYS A 97 1.48 -2.12 19.35
C LYS A 97 0.58 -1.40 20.36
N PRO A 98 -0.75 -1.56 20.32
CA PRO A 98 -1.58 -1.04 21.39
C PRO A 98 -1.04 -1.62 22.70
N LYS A 99 -0.89 -0.77 23.73
CA LYS A 99 -0.55 -1.27 25.07
C LYS A 99 -1.56 -2.37 25.40
N PRO A 100 -1.14 -3.57 25.85
CA PRO A 100 -2.09 -4.50 26.42
C PRO A 100 -2.84 -3.75 27.53
N GLN A 101 -4.15 -3.61 27.38
CA GLN A 101 -4.98 -3.11 28.48
C GLN A 101 -4.85 -4.16 29.58
N SER A 102 -4.21 -3.77 30.68
CA SER A 102 -4.07 -4.58 31.90
C SER A 102 -5.40 -4.77 32.59
#